data_AF-A0A135T9U0-F1
#
_entry.id   AF-A0A135T9U0-F1
#
_cell.length_a   1.000
_cell.length_b   1.000
_cell.length_c   1.000
_cell.angle_alpha   90.00
_cell.angle_beta   90.00
_cell.angle_gamma   90.00
#
_symmetry.space_group_name_H-M   'P 1'
#
loop_
_entity.id
_entity.type
_entity.pdbx_description
1 polymer ?
#
loop_
_entity_poly.entity_id
_entity_poly.type
_entity_poly.pdbx_seq_one_letter_code
_entity_poly.pdbx_strand_id
1 'polypeptide(L)'
;MSWLLGPLFMRKASLSQFHDLIIILSVQAGRAAVVAWNSGNDSNHIPYPRLPKDPSTFFVGPEYHALHHIEPLAYFGSMVRLLDWFLGTGVSLRGRRVTMTGSRGALGQALAKQLHLQGVRCIHTPKFGVDWTYDDYSYFESVLADTDVLILAHGSKNDDNAHEANCRSPVAIIELFKKFCERRKLGLLPEVWYIGSEAELHGAWTKDMEGYTQSKRAFVPHARRYYGDEFFNYRHIVPAAFTSRMGRGFISADSTAKVALWWIRTGAHYVPVTYTGLAYLNFFRFRLGGLAISSTKGTTRGASEILRIIDGGRAKLWP
;
A
#
# COMPACT_ATOMS: atom_id res chain seq x y z
N MET A 1 -6.82 -24.56 -24.18
CA MET A 1 -7.85 -24.06 -25.11
C MET A 1 -7.38 -22.95 -26.08
N SER A 2 -6.11 -22.51 -26.07
CA SER A 2 -5.63 -21.49 -27.04
C SER A 2 -5.34 -22.01 -28.45
N TRP A 3 -5.10 -23.31 -28.62
CA TRP A 3 -4.79 -23.93 -29.92
C TRP A 3 -5.95 -23.93 -30.92
N LEU A 4 -7.19 -23.77 -30.44
CA LEU A 4 -8.39 -23.74 -31.27
C LEU A 4 -8.63 -22.37 -31.94
N LEU A 5 -7.94 -21.31 -31.50
CA LEU A 5 -8.01 -19.97 -32.10
C LEU A 5 -6.82 -19.66 -33.04
N GLY A 6 -5.79 -20.52 -33.06
CA GLY A 6 -4.63 -20.38 -33.94
C GLY A 6 -4.94 -20.24 -35.44
N PRO A 7 -5.91 -21.00 -36.00
CA PRO A 7 -6.23 -20.91 -37.42
C PRO A 7 -6.92 -19.59 -37.85
N LEU A 8 -7.52 -18.86 -36.91
CA LEU A 8 -8.21 -17.58 -37.19
C LEU A 8 -7.22 -16.40 -37.30
N PHE A 9 -6.08 -16.46 -36.61
CA PHE A 9 -5.03 -15.44 -36.68
C PHE A 9 -3.94 -15.74 -37.72
N MET A 10 -3.78 -17.00 -38.12
CA MET A 10 -2.73 -17.44 -39.06
C MET A 10 -3.08 -17.24 -40.55
N ARG A 11 -4.27 -16.74 -40.89
CA ARG A 11 -4.72 -16.69 -42.30
C ARG A 11 -4.11 -15.56 -43.13
N LYS A 12 -3.39 -14.62 -42.52
CA LYS A 12 -2.54 -13.63 -43.22
C LYS A 12 -1.37 -13.21 -42.33
N ALA A 13 -0.39 -14.09 -42.14
CA ALA A 13 0.89 -13.65 -41.60
C ALA A 13 1.65 -12.87 -42.68
N SER A 14 1.69 -11.54 -42.55
CA SER A 14 2.54 -10.70 -43.41
C SER A 14 4.01 -10.95 -43.11
N LEU A 15 4.90 -10.72 -44.09
CA LEU A 15 6.36 -10.75 -43.90
C LEU A 15 6.82 -9.97 -42.65
N SER A 16 6.12 -8.90 -42.27
CA SER A 16 6.40 -8.15 -41.03
C SER A 16 6.22 -8.98 -39.76
N GLN A 17 5.18 -9.82 -39.67
CA GLN A 17 4.95 -10.68 -38.49
C GLN A 17 6.04 -11.75 -38.33
N PHE A 18 6.64 -12.20 -39.43
CA PHE A 18 7.75 -13.13 -39.40
C PHE A 18 9.04 -12.48 -38.85
N HIS A 19 9.31 -11.22 -39.23
CA HIS A 19 10.41 -10.45 -38.66
C HIS A 19 10.20 -10.19 -37.16
N ASP A 20 8.99 -9.83 -36.74
CA ASP A 20 8.67 -9.64 -35.32
C ASP A 20 8.91 -10.92 -34.51
N LEU A 21 8.50 -12.07 -35.04
CA LEU A 21 8.75 -13.38 -34.42
C LEU A 21 10.24 -13.68 -34.31
N ILE A 22 11.02 -13.44 -35.37
CA ILE A 22 12.48 -13.64 -35.35
C ILE A 22 13.14 -12.74 -34.31
N ILE A 23 12.74 -11.46 -34.23
CA ILE A 23 13.27 -10.52 -33.25
C ILE A 23 12.97 -11.01 -31.83
N ILE A 24 11.73 -11.39 -31.55
CA ILE A 24 11.32 -11.92 -30.24
C ILE A 24 12.13 -13.18 -29.90
N LEU A 25 12.21 -14.16 -30.83
CA LEU A 25 12.96 -15.40 -30.63
C LEU A 25 14.44 -15.12 -30.36
N SER A 26 15.05 -14.20 -31.11
CA SER A 26 16.46 -13.84 -30.96
C SER A 26 16.73 -13.21 -29.59
N VAL A 27 15.86 -12.30 -29.13
CA VAL A 27 15.95 -11.68 -27.80
C VAL A 27 15.80 -12.73 -26.70
N GLN A 28 14.84 -13.66 -26.82
CA GLN A 28 14.63 -14.70 -25.82
C GLN A 28 15.76 -15.73 -25.78
N ALA A 29 16.27 -16.15 -26.95
CA ALA A 29 17.42 -17.04 -27.06
C ALA A 29 18.70 -16.41 -26.47
N GLY A 30 18.94 -15.12 -26.77
CA GLY A 30 20.06 -14.37 -26.19
C GLY A 30 19.97 -14.29 -24.67
N ARG A 31 18.80 -13.98 -24.10
CA ARG A 31 18.59 -14.00 -22.64
C ARG A 31 18.84 -15.38 -22.04
N ALA A 32 18.30 -16.44 -22.64
CA ALA A 32 18.49 -17.81 -22.16
C ALA A 32 19.98 -18.20 -22.19
N ALA A 33 20.70 -17.84 -23.25
CA ALA A 33 22.13 -18.09 -23.36
C ALA A 33 22.95 -17.35 -22.28
N VAL A 34 22.61 -16.09 -21.97
CA VAL A 34 23.27 -15.33 -20.88
C VAL A 34 23.03 -15.98 -19.51
N VAL A 35 21.81 -16.43 -19.23
CA VAL A 35 21.50 -17.13 -17.96
C VAL A 35 22.23 -18.47 -17.88
N ALA A 36 22.28 -19.23 -18.98
CA ALA A 36 23.02 -20.48 -19.05
C ALA A 36 24.53 -20.26 -18.85
N TRP A 37 25.08 -19.20 -19.47
CA TRP A 37 26.48 -18.79 -19.29
C TRP A 37 26.78 -18.44 -17.83
N ASN A 38 25.85 -17.81 -17.13
CA ASN A 38 25.97 -17.48 -15.71
C ASN A 38 25.64 -18.67 -14.78
N SER A 39 25.72 -19.91 -15.27
CA SER A 39 25.47 -21.14 -14.48
C SER A 39 24.09 -21.17 -13.84
N GLY A 40 23.09 -20.59 -14.50
CA GLY A 40 21.71 -20.50 -13.99
C GLY A 40 21.50 -19.38 -12.96
N ASN A 41 22.54 -18.62 -12.59
CA ASN A 41 22.37 -17.41 -11.80
C ASN A 41 21.86 -16.29 -12.71
N ASP A 42 20.59 -15.94 -12.57
CA ASP A 42 20.06 -14.70 -13.12
C ASP A 42 20.14 -13.55 -12.11
N SER A 43 20.04 -12.32 -12.60
CA SER A 43 20.10 -11.11 -11.78
C SER A 43 18.96 -11.00 -10.76
N ASN A 44 17.94 -11.85 -10.86
CA ASN A 44 16.73 -11.82 -10.02
C ASN A 44 16.77 -12.83 -8.87
N HIS A 45 17.70 -13.80 -8.87
CA HIS A 45 17.92 -14.73 -7.76
C HIS A 45 18.93 -14.19 -6.76
N ILE A 46 18.50 -13.20 -5.97
CA ILE A 46 19.30 -12.61 -4.89
C ILE A 46 18.80 -13.16 -3.54
N PRO A 47 19.68 -13.72 -2.68
CA PRO A 47 19.28 -14.14 -1.35
C PRO A 47 19.06 -12.92 -0.45
N TYR A 48 17.89 -12.86 0.17
CA TYR A 48 17.55 -11.80 1.12
C TYR A 48 17.34 -12.40 2.52
N PRO A 49 18.11 -12.01 3.55
CA PRO A 49 17.80 -12.40 4.93
C PRO A 49 16.44 -11.83 5.35
N ARG A 50 16.16 -10.60 4.94
CA ARG A 50 14.86 -9.93 5.00
C ARG A 50 14.58 -9.33 3.64
N LEU A 51 13.42 -9.64 3.08
CA LEU A 51 13.07 -9.17 1.76
C LEU A 51 12.76 -7.67 1.80
N PRO A 52 13.51 -6.81 1.08
CA PRO A 52 13.25 -5.37 1.09
C PRO A 52 11.96 -5.05 0.32
N LYS A 53 11.56 -3.78 0.38
CA LYS A 53 10.44 -3.28 -0.42
C LYS A 53 10.77 -3.43 -1.90
N ASP A 54 9.83 -3.93 -2.67
CA ASP A 54 9.93 -3.94 -4.12
C ASP A 54 9.83 -2.50 -4.66
N PRO A 55 10.91 -1.96 -5.26
CA PRO A 55 10.90 -0.60 -5.81
C PRO A 55 10.17 -0.53 -7.16
N SER A 56 9.97 -1.67 -7.82
CA SER A 56 9.56 -1.75 -9.21
C SER A 56 8.04 -1.75 -9.34
N THR A 57 7.48 -0.73 -9.99
CA THR A 57 6.03 -0.62 -10.12
C THR A 57 5.48 -1.45 -11.29
N PHE A 58 6.15 -1.45 -12.44
CA PHE A 58 5.62 -2.04 -13.68
C PHE A 58 6.29 -3.36 -14.05
N PHE A 59 7.61 -3.40 -13.91
CA PHE A 59 8.42 -4.57 -14.24
C PHE A 59 8.68 -5.41 -13.00
N VAL A 60 8.96 -6.68 -13.20
CA VAL A 60 9.33 -7.62 -12.15
C VAL A 60 10.83 -7.47 -11.87
N GLY A 61 11.18 -7.05 -10.65
CA GLY A 61 12.55 -7.02 -10.14
C GLY A 61 12.92 -8.26 -9.31
N PRO A 62 14.17 -8.33 -8.80
CA PRO A 62 14.65 -9.40 -7.93
C PRO A 62 13.80 -9.58 -6.67
N GLU A 63 13.32 -8.49 -6.06
CA GLU A 63 12.48 -8.53 -4.86
C GLU A 63 11.14 -9.19 -5.13
N TYR A 64 10.53 -8.86 -6.28
CA TYR A 64 9.29 -9.49 -6.72
C TYR A 64 9.49 -10.98 -6.98
N HIS A 65 10.60 -11.35 -7.62
CA HIS A 65 10.91 -12.75 -7.91
C HIS A 65 11.08 -13.58 -6.63
N ALA A 66 11.72 -13.00 -5.61
CA ALA A 66 11.79 -13.61 -4.29
C ALA A 66 10.40 -13.72 -3.61
N LEU A 67 9.52 -12.73 -3.77
CA LEU A 67 8.12 -12.83 -3.29
C LEU A 67 7.39 -14.01 -3.93
N HIS A 68 7.58 -14.24 -5.22
CA HIS A 68 6.99 -15.38 -5.94
C HIS A 68 7.42 -16.73 -5.36
N HIS A 69 8.69 -16.89 -4.96
CA HIS A 69 9.16 -18.11 -4.31
C HIS A 69 8.57 -18.32 -2.91
N ILE A 70 8.33 -17.23 -2.17
CA ILE A 70 7.78 -17.31 -0.80
C ILE A 70 6.26 -17.55 -0.84
N GLU A 71 5.55 -16.90 -1.75
CA GLU A 71 4.10 -16.98 -1.89
C GLU A 71 3.71 -17.29 -3.34
N PRO A 72 3.88 -18.54 -3.83
CA PRO A 72 3.69 -18.90 -5.25
C PRO A 72 2.23 -18.83 -5.74
N LEU A 73 1.27 -18.71 -4.81
CA LEU A 73 -0.14 -18.47 -5.12
C LEU A 73 -0.46 -16.96 -5.25
N ALA A 74 0.56 -16.12 -5.12
CA ALA A 74 0.59 -14.69 -5.40
C ALA A 74 1.76 -14.41 -6.34
N TYR A 75 1.86 -13.19 -6.86
CA TYR A 75 2.96 -12.74 -7.71
C TYR A 75 3.15 -13.59 -8.98
N PHE A 76 2.12 -13.70 -9.83
CA PHE A 76 2.12 -14.53 -11.05
C PHE A 76 2.83 -13.88 -12.25
N GLY A 77 2.99 -12.56 -12.26
CA GLY A 77 3.70 -11.84 -13.33
C GLY A 77 5.15 -12.32 -13.49
N SER A 78 5.58 -12.52 -14.74
CA SER A 78 6.93 -13.02 -15.07
C SER A 78 7.91 -11.92 -15.48
N MET A 79 7.41 -10.85 -16.11
CA MET A 79 8.21 -9.70 -16.55
C MET A 79 7.50 -8.38 -16.24
N VAL A 80 6.17 -8.38 -16.35
CA VAL A 80 5.32 -7.24 -16.03
C VAL A 80 4.29 -7.64 -15.00
N ARG A 81 3.92 -6.70 -14.14
CA ARG A 81 2.97 -6.89 -13.03
C ARG A 81 1.51 -6.69 -13.46
N LEU A 82 1.26 -6.52 -14.76
CA LEU A 82 -0.07 -6.23 -15.31
C LEU A 82 -1.09 -7.32 -14.97
N LEU A 83 -0.66 -8.59 -15.04
CA LEU A 83 -1.51 -9.73 -14.68
C LEU A 83 -1.91 -9.66 -13.20
N ASP A 84 -0.97 -9.33 -12.32
CA ASP A 84 -1.23 -9.24 -10.88
C ASP A 84 -2.11 -8.07 -10.49
N TRP A 85 -2.03 -6.97 -11.24
CA TRP A 85 -2.94 -5.85 -11.08
C TRP A 85 -4.36 -6.23 -11.50
N PHE A 86 -4.50 -6.98 -12.59
CA PHE A 86 -5.81 -7.40 -13.07
C PHE A 86 -6.45 -8.45 -12.15
N LEU A 87 -5.66 -9.44 -11.71
CA LEU A 87 -6.15 -10.56 -10.88
C LEU A 87 -6.14 -10.23 -9.37
N GLY A 88 -5.49 -9.15 -8.95
CA GLY A 88 -5.32 -8.81 -7.54
C GLY A 88 -4.50 -9.89 -6.82
N THR A 89 -3.30 -10.17 -7.33
CA THR A 89 -2.38 -11.20 -6.82
C THR A 89 -1.02 -10.62 -6.40
N GLY A 90 -0.88 -9.30 -6.32
CA GLY A 90 0.34 -8.61 -5.92
C GLY A 90 0.60 -8.54 -4.42
N VAL A 91 -0.29 -9.09 -3.57
CA VAL A 91 -0.13 -9.25 -2.11
C VAL A 91 -0.95 -10.45 -1.64
N SER A 92 -0.37 -11.36 -0.85
CA SER A 92 -1.15 -12.36 -0.10
C SER A 92 -1.40 -11.93 1.33
N LEU A 93 -2.65 -12.08 1.77
CA LEU A 93 -3.06 -11.91 3.17
C LEU A 93 -3.23 -13.26 3.88
N ARG A 94 -3.12 -14.37 3.14
CA ARG A 94 -3.35 -15.71 3.67
C ARG A 94 -2.28 -16.05 4.71
N GLY A 95 -2.70 -16.54 5.87
CA GLY A 95 -1.81 -16.92 6.96
C GLY A 95 -1.21 -15.75 7.74
N ARG A 96 -1.46 -14.49 7.34
CA ARG A 96 -0.98 -13.30 8.07
C ARG A 96 -1.72 -13.11 9.38
N ARG A 97 -1.01 -12.62 10.40
CA ARG A 97 -1.59 -12.24 11.69
C ARG A 97 -1.87 -10.75 11.70
N VAL A 98 -3.13 -10.40 11.91
CA VAL A 98 -3.61 -9.02 11.84
C VAL A 98 -3.87 -8.47 13.23
N THR A 99 -3.43 -7.25 13.50
CA THR A 99 -3.86 -6.49 14.68
C THR A 99 -4.59 -5.24 14.22
N MET A 100 -5.84 -5.06 14.66
CA MET A 100 -6.70 -3.99 14.18
C MET A 100 -7.36 -3.21 15.32
N THR A 101 -7.09 -1.92 15.37
CA THR A 101 -7.81 -0.97 16.22
C THR A 101 -9.09 -0.49 15.52
N GLY A 102 -10.09 -0.01 16.27
CA GLY A 102 -11.34 0.47 15.69
C GLY A 102 -12.23 -0.64 15.10
N SER A 103 -12.00 -1.90 15.48
CA SER A 103 -12.71 -3.09 14.99
C SER A 103 -14.23 -3.06 15.21
N ARG A 104 -14.72 -2.29 16.20
CA ARG A 104 -16.15 -2.12 16.50
C ARG A 104 -16.86 -1.14 15.56
N GLY A 105 -16.10 -0.32 14.81
CA GLY A 105 -16.64 0.59 13.82
C GLY A 105 -17.16 -0.15 12.59
N ALA A 106 -18.04 0.49 11.81
CA ALA A 106 -18.65 -0.15 10.63
C ALA A 106 -17.60 -0.66 9.63
N LEU A 107 -16.57 0.16 9.34
CA LEU A 107 -15.46 -0.24 8.46
C LEU A 107 -14.56 -1.31 9.10
N GLY A 108 -14.29 -1.21 10.41
CA GLY A 108 -13.50 -2.22 11.12
C GLY A 108 -14.15 -3.60 11.08
N GLN A 109 -15.46 -3.68 11.31
CA GLN A 109 -16.23 -4.93 11.20
C GLN A 109 -16.23 -5.48 9.77
N ALA A 110 -16.44 -4.60 8.79
CA ALA A 110 -16.41 -4.98 7.38
C ALA A 110 -15.03 -5.50 6.95
N LEU A 111 -13.95 -4.82 7.34
CA LEU A 111 -12.58 -5.27 7.08
C LEU A 111 -12.30 -6.60 7.77
N ALA A 112 -12.67 -6.78 9.05
CA ALA A 112 -12.49 -8.05 9.75
C ALA A 112 -13.16 -9.21 8.99
N LYS A 113 -14.41 -9.02 8.56
CA LYS A 113 -15.16 -10.00 7.77
C LYS A 113 -14.42 -10.34 6.48
N GLN A 114 -14.01 -9.35 5.71
CA GLN A 114 -13.34 -9.58 4.43
C GLN A 114 -11.95 -10.21 4.62
N LEU A 115 -11.18 -9.79 5.63
CA LEU A 115 -9.88 -10.38 5.96
C LEU A 115 -9.99 -11.85 6.33
N HIS A 116 -11.03 -12.23 7.09
CA HIS A 116 -11.31 -13.63 7.41
C HIS A 116 -11.55 -14.46 6.13
N LEU A 117 -12.30 -13.91 5.17
CA LEU A 117 -12.49 -14.56 3.85
C LEU A 117 -11.20 -14.68 3.03
N GLN A 118 -10.20 -13.83 3.27
CA GLN A 118 -8.87 -13.93 2.65
C GLN A 118 -7.95 -14.95 3.35
N GLY A 119 -8.43 -15.63 4.40
CA GLY A 119 -7.68 -16.68 5.08
C GLY A 119 -6.54 -16.16 5.96
N VAL A 120 -6.67 -14.96 6.54
CA VAL A 120 -5.76 -14.49 7.60
C VAL A 120 -5.78 -15.47 8.78
N ARG A 121 -4.64 -15.66 9.44
CA ARG A 121 -4.50 -16.65 10.52
C ARG A 121 -5.30 -16.25 11.76
N CYS A 122 -5.19 -15.00 12.17
CA CYS A 122 -5.92 -14.44 13.31
C CYS A 122 -6.08 -12.92 13.15
N ILE A 123 -7.05 -12.37 13.87
CA ILE A 123 -7.29 -10.92 13.95
C ILE A 123 -7.38 -10.54 15.44
N HIS A 124 -6.35 -9.90 15.98
CA HIS A 124 -6.36 -9.29 17.30
C HIS A 124 -7.07 -7.94 17.24
N THR A 125 -7.98 -7.69 18.18
CA THR A 125 -8.83 -6.50 18.14
C THR A 125 -8.80 -5.70 19.45
N PRO A 126 -7.69 -4.98 19.74
CA PRO A 126 -7.55 -4.19 20.96
C PRO A 126 -8.69 -3.16 21.11
N LYS A 127 -9.36 -3.19 22.26
CA LYS A 127 -10.50 -2.33 22.59
C LYS A 127 -10.04 -1.08 23.32
N PHE A 128 -10.31 0.08 22.73
CA PHE A 128 -10.07 1.37 23.39
C PHE A 128 -10.90 1.49 24.67
N GLY A 129 -10.28 1.98 25.75
CA GLY A 129 -10.86 2.11 27.09
C GLY A 129 -10.88 0.82 27.92
N VAL A 130 -10.43 -0.31 27.37
CA VAL A 130 -10.31 -1.59 28.09
C VAL A 130 -8.88 -2.12 28.00
N ASP A 131 -8.40 -2.30 26.77
CA ASP A 131 -7.07 -2.85 26.51
C ASP A 131 -6.02 -1.74 26.38
N TRP A 132 -6.43 -0.53 25.96
CA TRP A 132 -5.51 0.60 25.80
C TRP A 132 -6.25 1.93 25.89
N THR A 133 -5.52 2.99 26.21
CA THR A 133 -6.01 4.38 26.25
C THR A 133 -5.00 5.31 25.55
N TYR A 134 -5.26 6.61 25.50
CA TYR A 134 -4.28 7.55 24.93
C TYR A 134 -3.02 7.70 25.81
N ASP A 135 -3.12 7.35 27.09
CA ASP A 135 -2.01 7.44 28.05
C ASP A 135 -1.32 6.09 28.29
N ASP A 136 -1.92 4.99 27.84
CA ASP A 136 -1.41 3.63 28.07
C ASP A 136 -1.52 2.75 26.82
N TYR A 137 -0.34 2.42 26.26
CA TYR A 137 -0.16 1.54 25.10
C TYR A 137 0.50 0.19 25.47
N SER A 138 0.67 -0.11 26.75
CA SER A 138 1.41 -1.29 27.22
C SER A 138 0.88 -2.61 26.65
N TYR A 139 -0.43 -2.74 26.49
CA TYR A 139 -1.07 -3.90 25.87
C TYR A 139 -0.59 -4.17 24.43
N PHE A 140 -0.24 -3.12 23.68
CA PHE A 140 0.29 -3.29 22.34
C PHE A 140 1.67 -3.94 22.34
N GLU A 141 2.46 -3.86 23.40
CA GLU A 141 3.79 -4.46 23.43
C GLU A 141 3.75 -5.97 23.24
N SER A 142 2.78 -6.66 23.87
CA SER A 142 2.63 -8.11 23.71
C SER A 142 2.01 -8.49 22.37
N VAL A 143 1.07 -7.69 21.86
CA VAL A 143 0.32 -8.02 20.64
C VAL A 143 1.12 -7.72 19.37
N LEU A 144 1.88 -6.63 19.36
CA LEU A 144 2.61 -6.17 18.18
C LEU A 144 3.79 -7.07 17.81
N ALA A 145 4.38 -7.79 18.77
CA ALA A 145 5.46 -8.76 18.51
C ALA A 145 5.04 -9.87 17.54
N ASP A 146 3.77 -10.27 17.60
CA ASP A 146 3.17 -11.33 16.79
C ASP A 146 2.36 -10.81 15.60
N THR A 147 2.44 -9.51 15.30
CA THR A 147 1.66 -8.88 14.24
C THR A 147 2.43 -8.85 12.91
N ASP A 148 1.79 -9.27 11.82
CA ASP A 148 2.31 -9.12 10.46
C ASP A 148 1.63 -7.98 9.71
N VAL A 149 0.38 -7.65 10.05
CA VAL A 149 -0.38 -6.52 9.48
C VAL A 149 -1.04 -5.73 10.60
N LEU A 150 -0.60 -4.49 10.81
CA LEU A 150 -1.20 -3.53 11.74
C LEU A 150 -2.21 -2.65 11.00
N ILE A 151 -3.48 -2.65 11.43
CA ILE A 151 -4.54 -1.83 10.86
C ILE A 151 -5.02 -0.80 11.88
N LEU A 152 -4.91 0.47 11.51
CA LEU A 152 -5.30 1.62 12.32
C LEU A 152 -6.60 2.21 11.78
N ALA A 153 -7.71 1.64 12.24
CA ALA A 153 -9.07 2.03 11.83
C ALA A 153 -9.86 2.76 12.92
N HIS A 154 -9.22 3.09 14.06
CA HIS A 154 -9.83 3.98 15.05
C HIS A 154 -9.79 5.44 14.56
N GLY A 155 -10.71 6.24 15.09
CA GLY A 155 -10.79 7.66 14.81
C GLY A 155 -11.99 8.29 15.49
N SER A 156 -11.99 9.61 15.57
CA SER A 156 -13.06 10.38 16.19
C SER A 156 -13.39 11.62 15.37
N LYS A 157 -14.67 12.01 15.38
CA LYS A 157 -15.15 13.31 14.90
C LYS A 157 -15.39 14.31 16.04
N ASN A 158 -15.29 13.88 17.30
CA ASN A 158 -15.45 14.78 18.42
C ASN A 158 -14.19 15.66 18.53
N ASP A 159 -14.36 16.97 18.49
CA ASP A 159 -13.26 17.93 18.49
C ASP A 159 -12.35 17.79 19.72
N ASP A 160 -12.91 17.42 20.88
CA ASP A 160 -12.15 17.25 22.13
C ASP A 160 -11.02 16.21 22.02
N ASN A 161 -11.19 15.20 21.16
CA ASN A 161 -10.24 14.10 21.04
C ASN A 161 -9.89 13.74 19.58
N ALA A 162 -10.35 14.50 18.59
CA ALA A 162 -10.12 14.23 17.18
C ALA A 162 -8.61 14.19 16.86
N HIS A 163 -7.84 15.13 17.39
CA HIS A 163 -6.39 15.18 17.19
C HIS A 163 -5.67 13.97 17.79
N GLU A 164 -6.07 13.57 18.99
CA GLU A 164 -5.49 12.42 19.67
C GLU A 164 -5.81 11.13 18.90
N ALA A 165 -7.10 10.92 18.58
CA ALA A 165 -7.60 9.73 17.91
C ALA A 165 -7.13 9.56 16.46
N ASN A 166 -7.00 10.66 15.70
CA ASN A 166 -6.73 10.62 14.26
C ASN A 166 -5.26 10.90 13.91
N CYS A 167 -4.44 11.36 14.85
CA CYS A 167 -3.03 11.67 14.57
C CYS A 167 -2.08 11.05 15.59
N ARG A 168 -2.15 11.49 16.86
CA ARG A 168 -1.15 11.11 17.87
C ARG A 168 -1.19 9.63 18.23
N SER A 169 -2.37 9.06 18.48
CA SER A 169 -2.45 7.63 18.83
C SER A 169 -2.07 6.70 17.68
N PRO A 170 -2.47 6.93 16.41
CA PRO A 170 -1.91 6.18 15.29
C PRO A 170 -0.37 6.28 15.21
N VAL A 171 0.21 7.49 15.35
CA VAL A 171 1.66 7.67 15.33
C VAL A 171 2.33 6.87 16.45
N ALA A 172 1.85 6.99 17.68
CA ALA A 172 2.40 6.27 18.83
C ALA A 172 2.42 4.75 18.61
N ILE A 173 1.31 4.18 18.11
CA ILE A 173 1.20 2.74 17.83
C ILE A 173 2.13 2.32 16.68
N ILE A 174 2.27 3.13 15.62
CA ILE A 174 3.20 2.84 14.51
C ILE A 174 4.65 2.86 14.99
N GLU A 175 5.06 3.87 15.76
CA GLU A 175 6.42 3.96 16.29
C GLU A 175 6.73 2.79 17.25
N LEU A 176 5.75 2.36 18.06
CA LEU A 176 5.89 1.17 18.88
C LEU A 176 6.05 -0.09 18.02
N PHE A 177 5.20 -0.27 17.01
CA PHE A 177 5.28 -1.41 16.08
C PHE A 177 6.62 -1.45 15.34
N LYS A 178 7.13 -0.29 14.92
CA LYS A 178 8.42 -0.14 14.27
C LYS A 178 9.56 -0.72 15.12
N LYS A 179 9.58 -0.46 16.44
CA LYS A 179 10.58 -1.06 17.36
C LYS A 179 10.56 -2.59 17.36
N PHE A 180 9.41 -3.22 17.12
CA PHE A 180 9.32 -4.68 16.95
C PHE A 180 9.79 -5.12 15.56
N CYS A 181 9.41 -4.37 14.52
CA CYS A 181 9.84 -4.61 13.15
C CYS A 181 11.37 -4.49 12.98
N GLU A 182 12.02 -3.59 13.70
CA GLU A 182 13.49 -3.42 13.71
C GLU A 182 14.20 -4.66 14.29
N ARG A 183 13.61 -5.28 15.33
CA ARG A 183 14.15 -6.49 15.96
C ARG A 183 13.97 -7.74 15.10
N ARG A 184 12.94 -7.78 14.24
CA ARG A 184 12.69 -8.90 13.33
C ARG A 184 13.67 -8.85 12.15
N LYS A 185 14.68 -9.73 12.16
CA LYS A 185 15.74 -9.78 11.12
C LYS A 185 15.43 -10.66 9.91
N LEU A 186 14.37 -11.46 9.97
CA LEU A 186 14.07 -12.48 8.97
C LEU A 186 12.65 -12.39 8.42
N GLY A 187 12.49 -12.78 7.16
CA GLY A 187 11.20 -12.97 6.50
C GLY A 187 10.67 -11.74 5.75
N LEU A 188 9.36 -11.73 5.54
CA LEU A 188 8.65 -10.68 4.81
C LEU A 188 8.49 -9.43 5.67
N LEU A 189 8.49 -8.26 5.01
CA LEU A 189 8.18 -7.00 5.68
C LEU A 189 6.75 -7.04 6.24
N PRO A 190 6.55 -6.71 7.52
CA PRO A 190 5.22 -6.46 8.06
C PRO A 190 4.57 -5.25 7.38
N GLU A 191 3.25 -5.13 7.50
CA GLU A 191 2.50 -4.03 6.91
C GLU A 191 1.82 -3.15 7.96
N VAL A 192 1.68 -1.86 7.66
CA VAL A 192 0.93 -0.87 8.44
C VAL A 192 -0.10 -0.23 7.53
N TRP A 193 -1.37 -0.35 7.87
CA TRP A 193 -2.49 0.23 7.13
C TRP A 193 -3.16 1.30 7.97
N TYR A 194 -3.16 2.54 7.51
CA TYR A 194 -3.85 3.63 8.18
C TYR A 194 -5.12 4.02 7.42
N ILE A 195 -6.25 4.14 8.14
CA ILE A 195 -7.51 4.63 7.58
C ILE A 195 -7.57 6.16 7.68
N GLY A 196 -7.23 6.80 6.56
CA GLY A 196 -7.37 8.24 6.36
C GLY A 196 -8.80 8.66 5.99
N SER A 197 -8.91 9.77 5.27
CA SER A 197 -10.18 10.29 4.76
C SER A 197 -9.97 11.25 3.59
N GLU A 198 -10.91 11.33 2.66
CA GLU A 198 -10.89 12.38 1.62
C GLU A 198 -10.88 13.81 2.18
N ALA A 199 -11.31 14.00 3.44
CA ALA A 199 -11.23 15.28 4.14
C ALA A 199 -9.78 15.82 4.21
N GLU A 200 -8.79 14.93 4.19
CA GLU A 200 -7.38 15.31 4.10
C GLU A 200 -7.08 16.16 2.86
N LEU A 201 -7.84 15.94 1.78
CA LEU A 201 -7.69 16.60 0.49
C LEU A 201 -8.57 17.83 0.39
N HIS A 202 -9.89 17.66 0.47
CA HIS A 202 -10.82 18.75 0.18
C HIS A 202 -10.98 19.76 1.34
N GLY A 203 -10.54 19.42 2.55
CA GLY A 203 -10.69 20.31 3.69
C GLY A 203 -12.10 20.28 4.28
N ALA A 204 -12.35 21.12 5.28
CA ALA A 204 -13.67 21.21 5.88
C ALA A 204 -14.62 21.98 4.95
N TRP A 205 -15.77 21.41 4.64
CA TRP A 205 -16.85 22.11 3.91
C TRP A 205 -17.77 22.89 4.86
N THR A 206 -17.75 22.54 6.13
CA THR A 206 -18.58 23.11 7.19
C THR A 206 -17.75 23.30 8.45
N LYS A 207 -18.12 24.25 9.32
CA LYS A 207 -17.34 24.61 10.52
C LYS A 207 -17.24 23.47 11.54
N ASP A 208 -18.28 22.66 11.67
CA ASP A 208 -18.34 21.47 12.54
C ASP A 208 -17.42 20.33 12.08
N MET A 209 -16.90 20.39 10.86
CA MET A 209 -15.97 19.39 10.31
C MET A 209 -14.51 19.85 10.39
N GLU A 210 -14.25 21.05 10.92
CA GLU A 210 -12.93 21.67 10.92
C GLU A 210 -11.94 20.90 11.79
N GLY A 211 -12.28 20.59 13.04
CA GLY A 211 -11.41 19.82 13.94
C GLY A 211 -11.14 18.40 13.43
N TYR A 212 -12.18 17.70 12.94
CA TYR A 212 -12.01 16.41 12.27
C TYR A 212 -11.05 16.51 11.07
N THR A 213 -11.24 17.47 10.18
CA THR A 213 -10.42 17.60 8.97
C THR A 213 -8.98 17.98 9.30
N GLN A 214 -8.77 18.92 10.21
CA GLN A 214 -7.45 19.31 10.68
C GLN A 214 -6.73 18.14 11.34
N SER A 215 -7.42 17.34 12.16
CA SER A 215 -6.82 16.16 12.80
C SER A 215 -6.39 15.08 11.80
N LYS A 216 -7.19 14.82 10.76
CA LYS A 216 -6.80 13.89 9.68
C LYS A 216 -5.64 14.43 8.86
N ARG A 217 -5.65 15.73 8.53
CA ARG A 217 -4.53 16.39 7.83
C ARG A 217 -3.23 16.39 8.63
N ALA A 218 -3.30 16.51 9.95
CA ALA A 218 -2.14 16.48 10.82
C ALA A 218 -1.34 15.17 10.71
N PHE A 219 -1.98 14.07 10.32
CA PHE A 219 -1.31 12.78 10.11
C PHE A 219 -0.57 12.69 8.76
N VAL A 220 -0.91 13.51 7.76
CA VAL A 220 -0.36 13.42 6.40
C VAL A 220 1.18 13.54 6.35
N PRO A 221 1.84 14.44 7.09
CA PRO A 221 3.31 14.48 7.15
C PRO A 221 3.93 13.18 7.67
N HIS A 222 3.31 12.54 8.66
CA HIS A 222 3.75 11.25 9.20
C HIS A 222 3.57 10.14 8.15
N ALA A 223 2.40 10.10 7.48
CA ALA A 223 2.13 9.17 6.39
C ALA A 223 3.20 9.26 5.29
N ARG A 224 3.60 10.48 4.88
CA ARG A 224 4.66 10.69 3.88
C ARG A 224 6.00 10.08 4.31
N ARG A 225 6.35 10.19 5.59
CA ARG A 225 7.57 9.55 6.14
C ARG A 225 7.46 8.03 6.11
N TYR A 226 6.31 7.47 6.50
CA TYR A 226 6.11 6.02 6.58
C TYR A 226 6.15 5.30 5.23
N TYR A 227 5.83 5.98 4.13
CA TYR A 227 6.04 5.41 2.78
C TYR A 227 7.49 4.97 2.55
N GLY A 228 8.46 5.76 3.01
CA GLY A 228 9.90 5.49 2.87
C GLY A 228 10.53 4.63 3.96
N ASP A 229 9.76 4.15 4.95
CA ASP A 229 10.32 3.38 6.06
C ASP A 229 10.82 2.00 5.61
N GLU A 230 12.01 1.57 6.03
CA GLU A 230 12.59 0.30 5.56
C GLU A 230 12.08 -0.93 6.32
N PHE A 231 11.43 -0.73 7.48
CA PHE A 231 11.06 -1.83 8.37
C PHE A 231 9.65 -2.38 8.14
N PHE A 232 8.78 -1.65 7.43
CA PHE A 232 7.43 -2.11 7.12
C PHE A 232 6.88 -1.48 5.83
N ASN A 233 5.95 -2.18 5.20
CA ASN A 233 5.15 -1.66 4.10
C ASN A 233 4.01 -0.79 4.64
N TYR A 234 4.06 0.49 4.33
CA TYR A 234 2.99 1.41 4.69
C TYR A 234 1.93 1.46 3.58
N ARG A 235 0.65 1.39 3.98
CA ARG A 235 -0.50 1.60 3.12
C ARG A 235 -1.41 2.67 3.72
N HIS A 236 -1.84 3.61 2.89
CA HIS A 236 -2.73 4.68 3.27
C HIS A 236 -4.07 4.49 2.55
N ILE A 237 -5.11 4.17 3.32
CA ILE A 237 -6.45 3.89 2.81
C ILE A 237 -7.28 5.15 2.95
N VAL A 238 -7.72 5.71 1.82
CA VAL A 238 -8.44 6.99 1.77
C VAL A 238 -9.85 6.76 1.28
N PRO A 239 -10.81 6.51 2.20
CA PRO A 239 -12.20 6.39 1.86
C PRO A 239 -12.88 7.76 1.68
N ALA A 240 -13.78 7.83 0.71
CA ALA A 240 -14.84 8.83 0.65
C ALA A 240 -15.88 8.56 1.76
N ALA A 241 -16.81 9.49 1.97
CA ALA A 241 -17.87 9.31 2.95
C ALA A 241 -18.67 8.01 2.69
N PHE A 242 -18.67 7.10 3.66
CA PHE A 242 -19.40 5.84 3.62
C PHE A 242 -20.40 5.79 4.78
N THR A 243 -21.45 4.99 4.61
CA THR A 243 -22.47 4.84 5.67
C THR A 243 -21.88 4.13 6.88
N SER A 244 -21.88 4.82 8.02
CA SER A 244 -21.39 4.36 9.31
C SER A 244 -22.07 5.09 10.46
N ARG A 245 -21.76 4.70 11.71
CA ARG A 245 -22.19 5.48 12.90
C ARG A 245 -21.62 6.91 12.91
N MET A 246 -20.57 7.19 12.14
CA MET A 246 -19.94 8.51 12.05
C MET A 246 -20.56 9.40 10.96
N GLY A 247 -21.52 8.90 10.16
CA GLY A 247 -22.19 9.66 9.11
C GLY A 247 -22.76 8.80 7.99
N ARG A 248 -23.66 9.38 7.18
CA ARG A 248 -24.27 8.72 6.02
C ARG A 248 -23.41 8.95 4.77
N GLY A 249 -23.26 7.93 3.94
CA GLY A 249 -22.52 8.00 2.68
C GLY A 249 -23.11 7.05 1.63
N PHE A 250 -22.75 7.25 0.37
CA PHE A 250 -23.36 6.50 -0.75
C PHE A 250 -22.95 5.03 -0.81
N ILE A 251 -21.81 4.68 -0.22
CA ILE A 251 -21.26 3.32 -0.22
C ILE A 251 -21.38 2.71 1.19
N SER A 252 -21.65 1.40 1.26
CA SER A 252 -21.67 0.64 2.52
C SER A 252 -20.26 0.34 3.01
N ALA A 253 -20.08 0.13 4.32
CA ALA A 253 -18.78 -0.26 4.87
C ALA A 253 -18.24 -1.58 4.27
N ASP A 254 -19.10 -2.54 3.91
CA ASP A 254 -18.71 -3.81 3.26
C ASP A 254 -18.16 -3.56 1.84
N SER A 255 -18.83 -2.71 1.06
CA SER A 255 -18.34 -2.31 -0.27
C SER A 255 -17.02 -1.54 -0.17
N THR A 256 -16.89 -0.62 0.80
CA THR A 256 -15.64 0.10 1.07
C THR A 256 -14.50 -0.88 1.40
N ALA A 257 -14.73 -1.87 2.27
CA ALA A 257 -13.74 -2.88 2.64
C ALA A 257 -13.32 -3.76 1.44
N LYS A 258 -14.28 -4.19 0.60
CA LYS A 258 -13.99 -4.97 -0.62
C LYS A 258 -13.12 -4.20 -1.61
N VAL A 259 -13.46 -2.94 -1.88
CA VAL A 259 -12.68 -2.08 -2.77
C VAL A 259 -11.28 -1.81 -2.21
N ALA A 260 -11.17 -1.55 -0.90
CA ALA A 260 -9.88 -1.37 -0.24
C ALA A 260 -8.99 -2.60 -0.42
N LEU A 261 -9.51 -3.79 -0.15
CA LEU A 261 -8.76 -5.04 -0.26
C LEU A 261 -8.42 -5.39 -1.70
N TRP A 262 -9.29 -5.07 -2.67
CA TRP A 262 -8.96 -5.24 -4.08
C TRP A 262 -7.71 -4.43 -4.46
N TRP A 263 -7.67 -3.14 -4.10
CA TRP A 263 -6.48 -2.30 -4.31
C TRP A 263 -5.24 -2.78 -3.55
N ILE A 264 -5.38 -3.22 -2.30
CA ILE A 264 -4.25 -3.77 -1.54
C ILE A 264 -3.70 -5.01 -2.23
N ARG A 265 -4.59 -5.88 -2.72
CA ARG A 265 -4.23 -7.09 -3.46
C ARG A 265 -3.57 -6.81 -4.81
N THR A 266 -3.73 -5.64 -5.41
CA THR A 266 -2.94 -5.24 -6.59
C THR A 266 -1.56 -4.69 -6.23
N GLY A 267 -1.24 -4.58 -4.93
CA GLY A 267 0.02 -4.02 -4.42
C GLY A 267 -0.04 -2.53 -4.12
N ALA A 268 -1.21 -1.88 -4.17
CA ALA A 268 -1.29 -0.43 -3.98
C ALA A 268 -0.93 0.00 -2.55
N HIS A 269 0.01 0.94 -2.43
CA HIS A 269 0.36 1.58 -1.15
C HIS A 269 -0.50 2.81 -0.84
N TYR A 270 -1.04 3.48 -1.86
CA TYR A 270 -2.12 4.45 -1.68
C TYR A 270 -3.39 3.79 -2.20
N VAL A 271 -4.40 3.68 -1.35
CA VAL A 271 -5.61 2.90 -1.60
C VAL A 271 -6.80 3.86 -1.67
N PRO A 272 -7.15 4.35 -2.88
CA PRO A 272 -8.27 5.25 -3.07
C PRO A 272 -9.59 4.47 -3.01
N VAL A 273 -10.39 4.72 -1.98
CA VAL A 273 -11.73 4.10 -1.85
C VAL A 273 -12.77 5.19 -2.01
N THR A 274 -12.86 5.71 -3.24
CA THR A 274 -13.68 6.89 -3.55
C THR A 274 -14.66 6.65 -4.67
N TYR A 275 -15.79 7.36 -4.61
CA TYR A 275 -16.73 7.57 -5.72
C TYR A 275 -16.69 9.01 -6.27
N THR A 276 -16.06 9.95 -5.55
CA THR A 276 -15.95 11.37 -5.94
C THR A 276 -14.83 11.61 -6.94
N GLY A 277 -13.88 10.68 -7.02
CA GLY A 277 -12.71 10.77 -7.89
C GLY A 277 -11.53 11.52 -7.26
N LEU A 278 -11.74 12.26 -6.16
CA LEU A 278 -10.74 13.15 -5.57
C LEU A 278 -9.51 12.38 -5.03
N ALA A 279 -9.72 11.24 -4.39
CA ALA A 279 -8.61 10.41 -3.92
C ALA A 279 -7.69 9.91 -5.07
N TYR A 280 -8.19 9.78 -6.31
CA TYR A 280 -7.34 9.39 -7.45
C TYR A 280 -6.36 10.49 -7.87
N LEU A 281 -6.70 11.77 -7.72
CA LEU A 281 -5.78 12.88 -8.01
C LEU A 281 -4.53 12.80 -7.11
N ASN A 282 -4.72 12.41 -5.85
CA ASN A 282 -3.63 12.26 -4.91
C ASN A 282 -2.87 10.93 -5.09
N PHE A 283 -3.52 9.87 -5.58
CA PHE A 283 -2.84 8.64 -5.99
C PHE A 283 -1.74 8.93 -7.02
N PHE A 284 -2.00 9.77 -8.02
CA PHE A 284 -0.96 10.20 -8.97
C PHE A 284 0.12 11.06 -8.30
N ARG A 285 -0.25 11.96 -7.39
CA ARG A 285 0.72 12.82 -6.68
C ARG A 285 1.65 12.01 -5.77
N PHE A 286 1.16 10.97 -5.10
CA PHE A 286 1.98 10.07 -4.27
C PHE A 286 2.78 9.07 -5.11
N ARG A 287 2.20 8.53 -6.19
CA ARG A 287 2.86 7.57 -7.08
C ARG A 287 3.95 8.21 -7.95
N LEU A 288 3.78 9.45 -8.38
CA LEU A 288 4.76 10.23 -9.15
C LEU A 288 5.71 11.04 -8.25
N GLY A 289 5.26 11.50 -7.08
CA GLY A 289 6.12 12.18 -6.11
C GLY A 289 7.17 11.27 -5.46
N GLY A 290 6.88 9.97 -5.31
CA GLY A 290 7.85 8.96 -4.84
C GLY A 290 9.00 8.69 -5.81
N LEU A 291 8.77 8.85 -7.12
CA LEU A 291 9.82 8.76 -8.16
C LEU A 291 10.91 9.84 -7.97
N ALA A 292 10.55 11.03 -7.48
CA ALA A 292 11.51 12.10 -7.21
C ALA A 292 12.38 11.81 -5.97
N ILE A 293 11.84 11.08 -4.98
CA ILE A 293 12.54 10.75 -3.72
C ILE A 293 13.47 9.54 -3.91
N SER A 294 13.10 8.57 -4.76
CA SER A 294 13.98 7.45 -5.11
C SER A 294 15.18 7.86 -5.97
N SER A 295 15.11 9.01 -6.65
CA SER A 295 16.19 9.52 -7.50
C SER A 295 17.23 10.33 -6.72
N THR A 296 16.97 10.67 -5.45
CA THR A 296 17.86 11.52 -4.64
C THR A 296 19.02 10.76 -3.99
N LYS A 297 19.67 9.87 -4.74
CA LYS A 297 21.06 9.43 -4.49
C LYS A 297 21.91 9.82 -5.70
N GLY A 298 22.09 11.13 -5.90
CA GLY A 298 23.01 11.65 -6.90
C GLY A 298 22.65 13.04 -7.41
N THR A 299 23.51 14.01 -7.12
CA THR A 299 23.60 15.33 -7.78
C THR A 299 22.71 16.44 -7.21
N THR A 300 23.20 17.06 -6.14
CA THR A 300 22.80 18.38 -5.66
C THR A 300 23.28 19.48 -6.61
N ARG A 301 22.36 20.15 -7.31
CA ARG A 301 22.34 21.63 -7.49
C ARG A 301 21.22 22.18 -8.40
N GLY A 302 20.48 21.34 -9.14
CA GLY A 302 19.40 21.82 -10.03
C GLY A 302 17.97 21.70 -9.50
N ALA A 303 17.73 20.94 -8.44
CA ALA A 303 16.38 20.59 -8.00
C ALA A 303 15.65 21.67 -7.18
N SER A 304 16.35 22.69 -6.67
CA SER A 304 15.74 23.74 -5.84
C SER A 304 14.86 24.72 -6.63
N GLU A 305 15.05 24.81 -7.94
CA GLU A 305 14.37 25.79 -8.79
C GLU A 305 13.04 25.26 -9.34
N ILE A 306 12.97 23.96 -9.65
CA ILE A 306 11.74 23.29 -10.11
C ILE A 306 10.73 23.13 -8.96
N LEU A 307 11.19 22.87 -7.73
CA LEU A 307 10.32 22.81 -6.55
C LEU A 307 9.70 24.17 -6.20
N ARG A 308 10.39 25.30 -6.45
CA ARG A 308 9.84 26.66 -6.25
C ARG A 308 8.74 27.02 -7.24
N ILE A 309 8.74 26.44 -8.44
CA ILE A 309 7.76 26.73 -9.49
C ILE A 309 6.46 25.92 -9.27
N ILE A 310 6.57 24.70 -8.73
CA ILE A 310 5.41 23.84 -8.45
C ILE A 310 4.66 24.28 -7.18
N ASP A 311 5.34 24.84 -6.18
CA ASP A 311 4.73 25.30 -4.92
C ASP A 311 4.05 26.67 -5.01
N GLY A 312 3.80 27.20 -6.21
CA GLY A 312 2.89 28.34 -6.42
C GLY A 312 3.16 29.49 -5.45
N GLY A 313 4.35 30.10 -5.55
CA GLY A 313 4.77 31.33 -4.89
C GLY A 313 3.80 31.94 -3.88
N ARG A 314 3.80 31.43 -2.65
CA ARG A 314 3.54 32.21 -1.43
C ARG A 314 4.07 31.47 -0.20
N ALA A 315 5.38 31.49 -0.05
CA ALA A 315 5.97 31.43 1.28
C ALA A 315 5.57 32.71 2.02
N LYS A 316 4.50 32.65 2.82
CA LYS A 316 4.36 33.51 3.99
C LYS A 316 4.67 32.66 5.22
N LEU A 317 5.91 32.82 5.64
CA LEU A 317 6.41 32.70 6.99
C LEU A 317 5.41 33.32 8.00
N TRP A 318 5.15 32.60 9.11
CA TRP A 318 5.05 33.06 10.52
C TRP A 318 3.95 32.34 11.32
N PRO A 319 4.05 32.28 12.66
CA PRO A 319 5.23 32.25 13.54
C PRO A 319 5.56 30.83 14.05
#